data_AF-A0A1H8BUY2-F1
#
_entry.id   AF-A0A1H8BUY2-F1
#
_cell.length_a   1.000
_cell.length_b   1.000
_cell.length_c   1.000
_cell.angle_alpha   90.00
_cell.angle_beta   90.00
_cell.angle_gamma   90.00
#
_symmetry.space_group_name_H-M   'P 1'
#
loop_
_entity.id
_entity.type
_entity.pdbx_description
1 polymer ?
#
loop_
_entity_poly.entity_id
_entity_poly.type
_entity_poly.pdbx_seq_one_letter_code
_entity_poly.pdbx_strand_id
1 'polypeptide(L)'
;MIHVIQQSFQRIFIIAEIACVPTDEPGRIGMFIKQCSGYELEKEKSNTSEDFFNRSEVTFLDDGEEKTLHVLYLRYFDELINKFTPYEQDPIFKAGSREVSFKEIIAITCLLKNPELRHRKRVYINSEREFDLLFQGLDFSKFAELFQHIEENKGYEIRSSMEFMSA
;
A
#
# COMPACT_ATOMS: atom_id res chain seq x y z
N MET A 1 43.62 23.04 14.51
CA MET A 1 42.27 23.38 15.03
C MET A 1 41.29 23.42 13.84
N ILE A 2 41.12 22.30 13.15
CA ILE A 2 40.20 22.17 11.99
C ILE A 2 39.70 20.72 12.02
N HIS A 3 38.68 20.45 12.83
CA HIS A 3 38.07 19.11 12.95
C HIS A 3 36.55 19.18 13.15
N VAL A 4 35.93 20.31 12.74
CA VAL A 4 34.50 20.55 12.96
C VAL A 4 33.85 21.08 11.67
N ILE A 5 34.08 20.44 10.52
CA ILE A 5 33.31 20.73 9.30
C ILE A 5 33.15 19.45 8.44
N GLN A 6 32.76 18.33 9.06
CA GLN A 6 32.45 17.08 8.34
C GLN A 6 31.11 16.47 8.79
N GLN A 7 30.23 17.25 9.43
CA GLN A 7 28.93 16.76 9.94
C GLN A 7 27.70 17.54 9.46
N SER A 8 27.82 18.38 8.42
CA SER A 8 26.68 19.22 7.98
C SER A 8 26.29 19.06 6.51
N PHE A 9 26.93 18.16 5.75
CA PHE A 9 26.65 17.99 4.31
C PHE A 9 25.70 16.83 3.94
N GLN A 10 25.12 16.12 4.92
CA GLN A 10 24.20 14.99 4.69
C GLN A 10 22.71 15.35 4.82
N ARG A 11 22.34 16.64 4.83
CA ARG A 11 20.93 17.07 5.06
C ARG A 11 20.27 17.90 3.95
N ILE A 12 20.92 18.09 2.80
CA ILE A 12 20.39 18.96 1.72
C ILE A 12 20.01 18.18 0.44
N PHE A 13 20.25 16.86 0.37
CA PHE A 13 19.91 16.04 -0.80
C PHE A 13 18.55 15.30 -0.72
N ILE A 14 17.58 15.80 0.06
CA ILE A 14 16.22 15.22 0.09
C ILE A 14 15.18 16.22 -0.44
N ILE A 15 15.49 16.94 -1.52
CA ILE A 15 14.45 17.70 -2.24
C ILE A 15 14.79 17.93 -3.72
N ALA A 16 15.34 16.95 -4.43
CA ALA A 16 15.56 17.10 -5.88
C ALA A 16 15.79 15.77 -6.61
N GLU A 17 14.92 14.76 -6.44
CA GLU A 17 14.91 13.64 -7.41
C GLU A 17 13.57 12.90 -7.47
N ILE A 18 12.45 13.64 -7.39
CA ILE A 18 11.23 13.21 -8.11
C ILE A 18 11.46 13.63 -9.56
N ALA A 19 12.45 13.01 -10.21
CA ALA A 19 12.63 13.13 -11.63
C ALA A 19 11.36 12.54 -12.25
N CYS A 20 10.59 13.42 -12.89
CA CYS A 20 9.57 13.11 -13.87
C CYS A 20 10.02 11.87 -14.66
N VAL A 21 9.42 10.71 -14.40
CA VAL A 21 9.67 9.47 -15.15
C VAL A 21 8.94 9.65 -16.47
N PRO A 22 9.64 9.83 -17.61
CA PRO A 22 8.98 9.86 -18.90
C PRO A 22 8.87 8.41 -19.38
N THR A 23 7.67 7.83 -19.41
CA THR A 23 7.44 6.70 -20.32
C THR A 23 6.01 6.65 -20.83
N ASP A 24 5.82 7.33 -21.96
CA ASP A 24 4.80 6.97 -22.94
C ASP A 24 5.28 5.68 -23.65
N GLU A 25 5.00 4.53 -23.04
CA GLU A 25 5.03 3.22 -23.71
C GLU A 25 3.64 2.58 -23.51
N PRO A 26 2.89 2.29 -24.58
CA PRO A 26 1.53 1.76 -24.48
C PRO A 26 1.57 0.35 -23.89
N GLY A 27 1.27 0.24 -22.59
CA GLY A 27 1.29 -1.00 -21.82
C GLY A 27 2.09 -0.94 -20.50
N ARG A 28 2.73 0.20 -20.17
CA ARG A 28 3.53 0.34 -18.94
C ARG A 28 2.68 0.83 -17.77
N ILE A 29 2.51 -0.02 -16.75
CA ILE A 29 2.01 0.39 -15.45
C ILE A 29 3.19 1.05 -14.73
N GLY A 30 3.39 2.37 -14.87
CA GLY A 30 4.35 3.12 -14.07
C GLY A 30 3.62 3.78 -12.90
N MET A 31 3.43 3.06 -11.79
CA MET A 31 2.71 3.58 -10.63
C MET A 31 3.67 3.73 -9.44
N PHE A 32 3.68 4.90 -8.80
CA PHE A 32 4.55 5.17 -7.66
C PHE A 32 3.74 5.22 -6.37
N ILE A 33 3.90 4.23 -5.49
CA ILE A 33 3.26 4.22 -4.17
C ILE A 33 3.98 5.20 -3.26
N LYS A 34 3.25 6.14 -2.66
CA LYS A 34 3.79 7.12 -1.71
C LYS A 34 3.53 6.73 -0.27
N GLN A 35 2.31 6.28 0.01
CA GLN A 35 1.88 5.99 1.37
C GLN A 35 0.77 4.95 1.38
N CYS A 36 0.76 4.11 2.41
CA CYS A 36 -0.33 3.21 2.72
C CYS A 36 -0.70 3.39 4.18
N SER A 37 -1.98 3.27 4.52
CA SER A 37 -2.49 3.36 5.89
C SER A 37 -3.72 2.46 6.03
N GLY A 38 -3.96 1.95 7.23
CA GLY A 38 -5.11 1.11 7.52
C GLY A 38 -5.61 1.37 8.93
N TYR A 39 -6.91 1.59 9.07
CA TYR A 39 -7.53 1.87 10.36
C TYR A 39 -8.98 1.38 10.39
N GLU A 40 -9.47 1.24 11.60
CA GLU A 40 -10.85 0.90 11.87
C GLU A 40 -11.71 2.17 11.85
N LEU A 41 -12.92 2.10 11.27
CA LEU A 41 -13.83 3.24 11.27
C LEU A 41 -14.58 3.30 12.59
N GLU A 42 -14.38 4.40 13.33
CA GLU A 42 -15.17 4.71 14.53
C GLU A 42 -16.43 5.50 14.16
N LYS A 43 -17.50 5.35 14.96
CA LYS A 43 -18.79 5.99 14.73
C LYS A 43 -18.68 7.52 14.68
N GLU A 44 -18.77 8.08 13.47
CA GLU A 44 -19.07 9.51 13.32
C GLU A 44 -20.60 9.78 13.31
N LYS A 45 -21.44 8.81 12.88
CA LYS A 45 -22.92 8.93 12.89
C LYS A 45 -23.63 7.60 13.14
N SER A 46 -24.70 7.64 13.94
CA SER A 46 -25.40 6.47 14.50
C SER A 46 -26.19 5.57 13.52
N ASN A 47 -26.23 5.85 12.21
CA ASN A 47 -27.17 5.19 11.28
C ASN A 47 -26.54 4.61 10.00
N THR A 48 -25.21 4.56 9.88
CA THR A 48 -24.54 4.01 8.68
C THR A 48 -23.84 2.71 9.01
N SER A 49 -24.05 1.68 8.19
CA SER A 49 -23.38 0.36 8.30
C SER A 49 -21.86 0.43 8.18
N GLU A 50 -21.29 1.61 7.89
CA GLU A 50 -19.85 1.80 7.74
C GLU A 50 -19.03 1.62 9.03
N ASP A 51 -19.67 1.65 10.19
CA ASP A 51 -19.10 1.33 11.51
C ASP A 51 -18.53 -0.10 11.62
N PHE A 52 -19.00 -1.00 10.78
CA PHE A 52 -18.54 -2.40 10.75
C PHE A 52 -17.42 -2.65 9.74
N PHE A 53 -16.94 -1.60 9.05
CA PHE A 53 -15.85 -1.72 8.09
C PHE A 53 -14.51 -1.23 8.64
N ASN A 54 -13.47 -1.94 8.26
CA ASN A 54 -12.10 -1.44 8.23
C ASN A 54 -11.89 -0.62 6.95
N ARG A 55 -11.06 0.41 7.04
CA ARG A 55 -10.61 1.19 5.90
C ARG A 55 -9.12 1.02 5.71
N SER A 56 -8.76 0.58 4.51
CA SER A 56 -7.41 0.62 3.98
C SER A 56 -7.32 1.77 2.97
N GLU A 57 -6.23 2.50 2.94
CA GLU A 57 -5.99 3.51 1.93
C GLU A 57 -4.55 3.46 1.42
N VAL A 58 -4.43 3.75 0.12
CA VAL A 58 -3.15 3.83 -0.57
C VAL A 58 -3.14 5.09 -1.42
N THR A 59 -2.09 5.88 -1.26
CA THR A 59 -1.83 7.07 -2.06
C THR A 59 -0.69 6.77 -3.02
N PHE A 60 -0.95 6.96 -4.30
CA PHE A 60 -0.03 6.65 -5.38
C PHE A 60 -0.07 7.74 -6.46
N LEU A 61 1.00 7.84 -7.24
CA LEU A 61 1.09 8.69 -8.40
C LEU A 61 0.98 7.84 -9.66
N ASP A 62 0.06 8.21 -10.54
CA ASP A 62 -0.27 7.52 -11.79
C ASP A 62 -0.44 8.58 -12.86
N ASP A 63 0.40 8.52 -13.91
CA ASP A 63 0.46 9.50 -15.00
C ASP A 63 0.66 10.96 -14.54
N GLY A 64 1.44 11.17 -13.47
CA GLY A 64 1.68 12.50 -12.88
C GLY A 64 0.57 13.00 -11.96
N GLU A 65 -0.55 12.29 -11.86
CA GLU A 65 -1.66 12.62 -10.96
C GLU A 65 -1.55 11.83 -9.65
N GLU A 66 -1.59 12.54 -8.52
CA GLU A 66 -1.69 11.91 -7.20
C GLU A 66 -3.14 11.47 -6.95
N LYS A 67 -3.31 10.18 -6.66
CA LYS A 67 -4.61 9.53 -6.43
C LYS A 67 -4.56 8.78 -5.11
N THR A 68 -5.70 8.73 -4.43
CA THR A 68 -5.88 7.93 -3.21
C THR A 68 -7.03 6.98 -3.43
N LEU A 69 -6.76 5.69 -3.29
CA LEU A 69 -7.77 4.64 -3.28
C LEU A 69 -8.10 4.28 -1.83
N HIS A 70 -9.39 4.29 -1.50
CA HIS A 70 -9.90 3.81 -0.23
C HIS A 70 -10.58 2.45 -0.43
N VAL A 71 -10.11 1.43 0.25
CA VAL A 71 -10.74 0.10 0.27
C VAL A 71 -11.43 -0.11 1.61
N LEU A 72 -12.73 -0.38 1.57
CA LEU A 72 -13.52 -0.69 2.74
C LEU A 72 -13.86 -2.18 2.73
N TYR A 73 -13.62 -2.86 3.84
CA TYR A 73 -13.90 -4.27 3.98
C TYR A 73 -14.38 -4.58 5.41
N LEU A 74 -15.15 -5.66 5.58
CA LEU A 74 -15.76 -6.00 6.87
C LEU A 74 -14.69 -6.32 7.92
N ARG A 75 -14.88 -5.84 9.14
CA ARG A 75 -14.01 -6.14 10.31
C ARG A 75 -13.88 -7.65 10.55
N TYR A 76 -14.92 -8.41 10.22
CA TYR A 76 -14.94 -9.88 10.23
C TYR A 76 -13.75 -10.52 9.48
N PHE A 77 -13.24 -9.89 8.42
CA PHE A 77 -12.13 -10.46 7.66
C PHE A 77 -10.80 -10.43 8.43
N ASP A 78 -10.62 -9.51 9.39
CA ASP A 78 -9.43 -9.53 10.27
C ASP A 78 -9.38 -10.83 11.09
N GLU A 79 -10.52 -11.33 11.56
CA GLU A 79 -10.59 -12.61 12.29
C GLU A 79 -10.32 -13.82 11.41
N LEU A 80 -10.44 -13.65 10.08
CA LEU A 80 -10.20 -14.69 9.08
C LEU A 80 -8.88 -14.52 8.33
N ILE A 81 -7.99 -13.63 8.77
CA ILE A 81 -6.75 -13.35 8.05
C ILE A 81 -5.93 -14.61 7.74
N ASN A 82 -5.83 -15.54 8.71
CA ASN A 82 -5.11 -16.81 8.59
C ASN A 82 -5.74 -17.77 7.58
N LYS A 83 -7.00 -17.54 7.18
CA LYS A 83 -7.71 -18.34 6.17
C LYS A 83 -7.27 -17.96 4.75
N PHE A 84 -6.95 -16.69 4.53
CA PHE A 84 -6.66 -16.14 3.20
C PHE A 84 -5.18 -15.82 2.99
N THR A 85 -4.41 -15.70 4.08
CA THR A 85 -3.00 -15.33 4.04
C THR A 85 -2.18 -16.22 4.98
N PRO A 86 -0.87 -16.36 4.75
CA PRO A 86 0.03 -17.09 5.64
C PRO A 86 0.38 -16.28 6.92
N TYR A 87 -0.22 -15.13 7.13
CA TYR A 87 0.04 -14.30 8.29
C TYR A 87 -0.71 -14.84 9.49
N GLU A 88 -0.04 -14.93 10.64
CA GLU A 88 -0.60 -15.48 11.89
C GLU A 88 -0.77 -14.42 12.98
N GLN A 89 -0.26 -13.21 12.74
CA GLN A 89 -0.20 -12.12 13.71
C GLN A 89 -0.42 -10.75 13.04
N ASP A 90 -0.94 -9.80 13.82
CA ASP A 90 -1.05 -8.39 13.46
C ASP A 90 -0.42 -7.57 14.61
N PRO A 91 0.57 -6.69 14.34
CA PRO A 91 1.16 -6.36 13.04
C PRO A 91 1.92 -7.52 12.40
N ILE A 92 1.93 -7.56 11.06
CA ILE A 92 2.47 -8.69 10.28
C ILE A 92 4.00 -8.67 10.31
N PHE A 93 4.58 -7.51 10.00
CA PHE A 93 6.03 -7.30 10.00
C PHE A 93 6.35 -5.84 10.33
N LYS A 94 7.63 -5.57 10.57
CA LYS A 94 8.13 -4.22 10.81
C LYS A 94 8.92 -3.72 9.60
N ALA A 95 8.53 -2.56 9.07
CA ALA A 95 9.25 -1.86 8.01
C ALA A 95 9.99 -0.67 8.64
N GLY A 96 11.30 -0.83 8.90
CA GLY A 96 12.11 0.19 9.58
C GLY A 96 11.60 0.48 11.00
N SER A 97 11.09 1.70 11.23
CA SER A 97 10.51 2.11 12.51
C SER A 97 9.01 1.82 12.64
N ARG A 98 8.33 1.49 11.55
CA ARG A 98 6.87 1.35 11.49
C ARG A 98 6.45 -0.11 11.51
N GLU A 99 5.36 -0.38 12.24
CA GLU A 99 4.69 -1.68 12.23
C GLU A 99 3.65 -1.68 11.11
N VAL A 100 3.67 -2.72 10.26
CA VAL A 100 2.75 -2.85 9.14
C VAL A 100 1.67 -3.84 9.52
N SER A 101 0.45 -3.34 9.59
CA SER A 101 -0.75 -4.13 9.84
C SER A 101 -1.29 -4.74 8.55
N PHE A 102 -2.10 -5.78 8.70
CA PHE A 102 -2.83 -6.36 7.59
C PHE A 102 -3.67 -5.34 6.83
N LYS A 103 -4.29 -4.42 7.57
CA LYS A 103 -5.16 -3.39 7.01
C LYS A 103 -4.44 -2.53 5.99
N GLU A 104 -3.13 -2.38 6.07
CA GLU A 104 -2.33 -1.58 5.13
C GLU A 104 -2.03 -2.32 3.83
N ILE A 105 -1.99 -3.66 3.87
CA ILE A 105 -1.68 -4.51 2.71
C ILE A 105 -2.87 -4.54 1.74
N ILE A 106 -4.10 -4.52 2.26
CA ILE A 106 -5.34 -4.66 1.47
C ILE A 106 -5.38 -3.71 0.26
N ALA A 107 -5.18 -2.41 0.47
CA ALA A 107 -5.31 -1.44 -0.60
C ALA A 107 -4.28 -1.65 -1.73
N ILE A 108 -3.05 -2.05 -1.39
CA ILE A 108 -2.03 -2.40 -2.38
C ILE A 108 -2.46 -3.66 -3.14
N THR A 109 -2.88 -4.72 -2.43
CA THR A 109 -3.31 -5.98 -3.09
C THR A 109 -4.46 -5.74 -4.08
N CYS A 110 -5.43 -4.90 -3.71
CA CYS A 110 -6.49 -4.47 -4.62
C CYS A 110 -5.96 -3.81 -5.89
N LEU A 111 -5.02 -2.85 -5.76
CA LEU A 111 -4.44 -2.18 -6.92
C LEU A 111 -3.63 -3.12 -7.82
N LEU A 112 -2.91 -4.05 -7.22
CA LEU A 112 -2.09 -5.02 -7.95
C LEU A 112 -2.95 -5.99 -8.77
N LYS A 113 -4.04 -6.50 -8.17
CA LYS A 113 -4.95 -7.42 -8.83
C LYS A 113 -5.82 -6.73 -9.87
N ASN A 114 -6.33 -5.54 -9.54
CA ASN A 114 -7.31 -4.85 -10.36
C ASN A 114 -6.78 -3.45 -10.70
N PRO A 115 -5.94 -3.31 -11.75
CA PRO A 115 -5.36 -2.02 -12.13
C PRO A 115 -6.42 -0.97 -12.52
N GLU A 116 -7.63 -1.40 -12.92
CA GLU A 116 -8.77 -0.51 -13.18
C GLU A 116 -9.20 0.31 -11.95
N LEU A 117 -8.84 -0.13 -10.74
CA LEU A 117 -9.13 0.59 -9.50
C LEU A 117 -8.37 1.91 -9.38
N ARG A 118 -7.35 2.17 -10.22
CA ARG A 118 -6.63 3.44 -10.22
C ARG A 118 -7.51 4.64 -10.56
N HIS A 119 -8.58 4.42 -11.31
CA HIS A 119 -9.54 5.47 -11.65
C HIS A 119 -10.67 5.59 -10.61
N ARG A 120 -10.69 4.74 -9.59
CA ARG A 120 -11.72 4.72 -8.56
C ARG A 120 -11.19 5.32 -7.27
N LYS A 121 -12.05 6.11 -6.62
CA LYS A 121 -11.74 6.66 -5.29
C LYS A 121 -11.99 5.65 -4.18
N ARG A 122 -12.96 4.75 -4.37
CA ARG A 122 -13.43 3.85 -3.31
C ARG A 122 -13.85 2.49 -3.83
N VAL A 123 -13.50 1.45 -3.08
CA VAL A 123 -13.85 0.04 -3.33
C VAL A 123 -14.41 -0.56 -2.06
N TYR A 124 -15.42 -1.41 -2.22
CA TYR A 124 -16.07 -2.12 -1.11
C TYR A 124 -15.94 -3.61 -1.33
N ILE A 125 -15.40 -4.32 -0.36
CA ILE A 125 -15.30 -5.78 -0.35
C ILE A 125 -16.19 -6.30 0.75
N ASN A 126 -17.22 -7.06 0.38
CA ASN A 126 -18.19 -7.61 1.32
C ASN A 126 -18.37 -9.13 1.19
N SER A 127 -17.63 -9.78 0.30
CA SER A 127 -17.68 -11.23 0.07
C SER A 127 -16.33 -11.88 0.33
N GLU A 128 -16.33 -13.00 1.05
CA GLU A 128 -15.13 -13.83 1.26
C GLU A 128 -14.48 -14.25 -0.06
N ARG A 129 -15.28 -14.50 -1.11
CA ARG A 129 -14.76 -14.90 -2.41
C ARG A 129 -13.96 -13.79 -3.07
N GLU A 130 -14.47 -12.55 -3.04
CA GLU A 130 -13.72 -11.42 -3.58
C GLU A 130 -12.45 -11.19 -2.78
N PHE A 131 -12.53 -11.35 -1.46
CA PHE A 131 -11.39 -11.20 -0.56
C PHE A 131 -10.29 -12.25 -0.81
N ASP A 132 -10.65 -13.52 -0.95
CA ASP A 132 -9.73 -14.62 -1.28
C ASP A 132 -8.96 -14.38 -2.58
N LEU A 133 -9.67 -13.94 -3.62
CA LEU A 133 -9.10 -13.64 -4.94
C LEU A 133 -8.05 -12.52 -4.90
N LEU A 134 -8.11 -11.61 -3.91
CA LEU A 134 -7.10 -10.55 -3.75
C LEU A 134 -5.73 -11.13 -3.43
N PHE A 135 -5.69 -12.19 -2.62
CA PHE A 135 -4.47 -12.78 -2.11
C PHE A 135 -3.97 -13.98 -2.92
N GLN A 136 -4.83 -14.58 -3.73
CA GLN A 136 -4.49 -15.76 -4.50
C GLN A 136 -3.31 -15.52 -5.44
N GLY A 137 -2.24 -16.30 -5.29
CA GLY A 137 -1.06 -16.21 -6.16
C GLY A 137 -0.21 -14.95 -5.95
N LEU A 138 -0.35 -14.26 -4.82
CA LEU A 138 0.56 -13.19 -4.42
C LEU A 138 1.81 -13.73 -3.74
N ASP A 139 2.94 -13.08 -4.00
CA ASP A 139 4.16 -13.27 -3.25
C ASP A 139 4.19 -12.33 -2.05
N PHE A 140 3.95 -12.87 -0.86
CA PHE A 140 3.89 -12.11 0.39
C PHE A 140 5.26 -11.54 0.81
N SER A 141 6.38 -12.15 0.38
CA SER A 141 7.72 -11.64 0.70
C SER A 141 8.00 -10.30 0.01
N LYS A 142 7.38 -10.06 -1.15
CA LYS A 142 7.46 -8.77 -1.86
C LYS A 142 6.80 -7.60 -1.14
N PHE A 143 5.81 -7.86 -0.29
CA PHE A 143 5.18 -6.81 0.50
C PHE A 143 6.14 -6.26 1.56
N ALA A 144 6.91 -7.12 2.24
CA ALA A 144 7.90 -6.67 3.21
C ALA A 144 8.94 -5.74 2.57
N GLU A 145 9.45 -6.11 1.39
CA GLU A 145 10.37 -5.28 0.60
C GLU A 145 9.72 -3.94 0.20
N LEU A 146 8.50 -3.96 -0.35
CA LEU A 146 7.77 -2.76 -0.75
C LEU A 146 7.59 -1.78 0.41
N PHE A 147 7.13 -2.25 1.57
CA PHE A 147 6.90 -1.37 2.72
C PHE A 147 8.21 -0.84 3.30
N GLN A 148 9.28 -1.65 3.32
CA GLN A 148 10.60 -1.17 3.71
C GLN A 148 11.07 -0.04 2.81
N HIS A 149 10.93 -0.19 1.49
CA HIS A 149 11.29 0.85 0.53
C HIS A 149 10.44 2.12 0.68
N ILE A 150 9.14 1.99 0.95
CA ILE A 150 8.27 3.16 1.20
C ILE A 150 8.78 3.95 2.40
N GLU A 151 9.16 3.28 3.49
CA GLU A 151 9.63 3.94 4.71
C GLU A 151 11.04 4.55 4.52
N GLU A 152 11.95 3.88 3.82
CA GLU A 152 13.34 4.35 3.63
C GLU A 152 13.47 5.39 2.50
N ASN A 153 12.78 5.19 1.38
CA ASN A 153 12.92 5.97 0.15
C ASN A 153 11.74 6.92 -0.11
N LYS A 154 10.76 6.97 0.81
CA LYS A 154 9.53 7.77 0.68
C LYS A 154 8.68 7.41 -0.54
N GLY A 155 8.77 6.16 -0.97
CA GLY A 155 7.89 5.56 -1.96
C GLY A 155 8.52 4.38 -2.70
N TYR A 156 7.70 3.74 -3.53
CA TYR A 156 8.08 2.55 -4.29
C TYR A 156 7.47 2.58 -5.69
N GLU A 157 8.30 2.37 -6.70
CA GLU A 157 7.85 2.26 -8.10
C GLU A 157 7.41 0.83 -8.40
N ILE A 158 6.11 0.65 -8.66
CA ILE A 158 5.57 -0.59 -9.22
C ILE A 158 5.64 -0.48 -10.73
N ARG A 159 6.50 -1.30 -11.35
CA ARG A 159 6.68 -1.35 -12.81
C ARG A 159 5.76 -2.38 -13.46
N SER A 160 5.47 -3.46 -12.74
CA SER A 160 4.48 -4.45 -13.15
C SER A 160 3.84 -5.11 -11.94
N SER A 161 2.52 -5.30 -11.99
CA SER A 161 1.81 -6.10 -10.99
C SER A 161 2.27 -7.56 -10.96
N MET A 162 2.87 -8.06 -12.06
CA MET A 162 3.43 -9.41 -12.11
C MET A 162 4.62 -9.62 -11.17
N GLU A 163 5.34 -8.56 -10.78
CA GLU A 163 6.47 -8.64 -9.83
C GLU A 163 6.05 -9.12 -8.44
N PHE A 164 4.75 -9.05 -8.14
CA PHE A 164 4.13 -9.43 -6.87
C PHE A 164 3.37 -10.75 -6.94
N MET A 165 3.45 -11.47 -8.07
CA MET A 165 2.79 -12.77 -8.21
C MET A 165 3.80 -13.89 -7.90
N SER A 166 3.40 -14.89 -7.11
CA SER A 166 4.23 -16.09 -6.92
C SER A 166 4.15 -16.93 -8.19
N ALA A 167 5.31 -17.19 -8.81
CA ALA A 167 5.43 -18.00 -10.03
C ALA A 167 5.00 -19.47 -9.84
#